data_AF-A0A2W6ETU2-F1
#
_entry.id   AF-A0A2W6ETU2-F1
#
_cell.length_a   1.000
_cell.length_b   1.000
_cell.length_c   1.000
_cell.angle_alpha   90.00
_cell.angle_beta   90.00
_cell.angle_gamma   90.00
#
_symmetry.space_group_name_H-M   'P 1'
#
loop_
_entity.id
_entity.type
_entity.pdbx_description
1 polymer ?
#
loop_
_entity_poly.entity_id
_entity_poly.type
_entity_poly.pdbx_seq_one_letter_code
_entity_poly.pdbx_strand_id
1 'polypeptide(L)' 'GDRVWFRHAKAGELCERFGELHLIDGDTVTATVPTYRGEGQSFG' A
#
# COMPACT_ATOMS: atom_id res chain seq x y z
N GLY A 1 13.41 1.85 -18.77
CA GLY A 1 12.09 1.26 -18.58
C GLY A 1 11.44 2.04 -17.47
N ASP A 2 10.34 2.71 -17.76
CA ASP A 2 9.80 3.75 -16.88
C ASP A 2 8.77 3.16 -15.91
N ARG A 3 8.63 3.79 -14.74
CA ARG A 3 7.66 3.36 -13.73
C ARG A 3 6.25 3.68 -14.23
N VAL A 4 5.35 2.70 -14.10
CA VAL A 4 3.91 2.87 -14.36
C VAL A 4 3.16 2.69 -13.05
N TRP A 5 2.29 3.65 -12.74
CA TRP A 5 1.47 3.63 -11.54
C TRP A 5 0.06 3.15 -11.86
N PHE A 6 -0.39 2.12 -11.15
CA PHE A 6 -1.75 1.62 -11.25
C PHE A 6 -2.59 2.18 -10.11
N ARG A 7 -3.77 2.71 -10.45
CA ARG A 7 -4.77 3.11 -9.46
C ARG A 7 -5.71 1.94 -9.23
N HIS A 8 -5.78 1.46 -7.99
CA HIS A 8 -6.74 0.43 -7.61
C HIS A 8 -8.18 0.95 -7.78
N ALA A 9 -9.13 0.06 -8.03
CA ALA A 9 -10.55 0.43 -8.13
C ALA A 9 -11.13 0.80 -6.75
N LYS A 10 -10.66 0.17 -5.68
CA LYS A 10 -11.11 0.42 -4.29
C LYS A 10 -9.94 0.39 -3.31
N ALA A 11 -9.85 1.40 -2.43
CA ALA A 11 -8.74 1.53 -1.47
C ALA A 11 -8.58 0.32 -0.54
N GLY A 12 -9.69 -0.31 -0.16
CA GLY A 12 -9.68 -1.51 0.66
C GLY A 12 -9.05 -2.73 -0.01
N GLU A 13 -9.10 -2.83 -1.34
CA GLU A 13 -8.67 -4.04 -2.07
C GLU A 13 -7.16 -4.32 -1.92
N LEU A 14 -6.33 -3.27 -1.96
CA LEU A 14 -4.90 -3.44 -1.72
C LEU A 14 -4.62 -3.80 -0.26
N CYS A 15 -5.35 -3.19 0.68
CA CYS A 15 -5.20 -3.47 2.11
C CYS A 15 -5.68 -4.88 2.50
N GLU A 16 -6.35 -5.61 1.60
CA GLU A 16 -6.67 -7.03 1.79
C GLU A 16 -5.48 -7.96 1.46
N ARG A 17 -4.55 -7.49 0.60
CA ARG A 17 -3.44 -8.29 0.07
C ARG A 17 -2.07 -7.87 0.58
N PHE A 18 -1.95 -6.65 1.12
CA PHE A 18 -0.70 -6.09 1.62
C PHE A 18 -0.86 -5.61 3.07
N GLY A 19 0.12 -5.94 3.91
CA GLY A 19 0.15 -5.58 5.33
C GLY A 19 0.69 -4.18 5.61
N GLU A 20 1.39 -3.57 4.65
CA GLU A 20 2.04 -2.27 4.80
C GLU A 20 1.86 -1.40 3.54
N LEU A 21 1.92 -0.08 3.74
CA LEU A 21 1.90 0.92 2.68
C LEU A 21 3.10 1.85 2.79
N HIS A 22 3.71 2.19 1.65
CA HIS A 22 4.73 3.22 1.57
C HIS A 22 4.09 4.57 1.25
N LEU A 23 4.39 5.58 2.07
CA LEU A 23 4.01 6.96 1.83
C LEU A 23 5.08 7.63 0.97
N ILE A 24 4.66 8.26 -0.13
CA ILE A 24 5.54 8.93 -1.09
C ILE A 24 5.29 10.43 -1.06
N ASP A 25 6.36 11.21 -0.96
CA ASP A 25 6.37 12.65 -1.22
C ASP A 25 7.34 12.96 -2.37
N GLY A 26 6.81 13.43 -3.50
CA GLY A 26 7.54 13.50 -4.77
C GLY A 26 8.09 12.14 -5.19
N ASP A 27 9.41 12.01 -5.15
CA ASP A 27 10.13 10.77 -5.47
C ASP A 27 10.70 10.05 -4.24
N THR A 28 10.37 10.52 -3.03
CA THR A 28 10.94 10.03 -1.76
C THR A 28 9.91 9.21 -0.98
N VAL A 29 10.33 8.03 -0.51
CA VAL A 29 9.56 7.28 0.50
C VAL A 29 9.77 7.96 1.85
N THR A 30 8.71 8.51 2.42
CA THR A 30 8.77 9.24 3.69
C THR A 30 8.46 8.36 4.89
N ALA A 31 7.66 7.32 4.71
CA ALA A 31 7.34 6.35 5.76
C ALA A 31 6.81 5.03 5.19
N THR A 32 6.86 3.99 6.03
CA THR A 32 6.12 2.74 5.84
C THR A 32 5.17 2.59 7.03
N VAL A 33 3.89 2.40 6.75
CA VAL A 33 2.83 2.30 7.77
C VAL A 33 2.05 1.00 7.62
N PRO A 34 1.61 0.38 8.71
CA PRO A 34 0.76 -0.81 8.64
C PRO A 34 -0.61 -0.46 8.05
N THR A 35 -1.23 -1.42 7.35
CA THR A 35 -2.64 -1.30 6.96
C THR A 35 -3.56 -1.52 8.15
N TYR A 36 -4.82 -1.10 8.04
CA TYR A 36 -5.80 -1.19 9.13
C TYR A 36 -6.23 -2.63 9.51
N ARG A 37 -5.71 -3.66 8.83
CA ARG A 37 -5.95 -5.07 9.18
C ARG A 37 -5.34 -5.33 10.57
N GLY A 38 -6.24 -5.44 11.55
CA GLY A 38 -5.94 -5.41 12.99
C GLY A 38 -5.12 -6.57 13.54
N GLU A 39 -3.87 -6.68 13.11
CA GLU A 39 -2.70 -7.42 13.64
C GLU A 39 -1.66 -7.73 12.54
N GLY A 40 -1.67 -7.03 11.40
CA GLY A 40 -0.72 -7.26 10.29
C GLY A 40 -1.03 -8.49 9.43
N GLN A 41 -2.23 -9.05 9.56
CA GLN A 41 -2.64 -10.24 8.83
C GLN A 41 -3.23 -9.88 7.45
N SER A 42 -2.72 -10.52 6.39
CA SER A 42 -3.26 -10.45 5.02
C SER A 42 -3.82 -11.82 4.64
N PHE A 43 -5.15 -11.90 4.50
CA PHE A 43 -5.88 -13.15 4.24
C PHE A 43 -6.22 -13.21 2.75
N GLY A 44 -5.17 -13.28 1.92
CA GLY A 44 -5.25 -13.24 0.46
C GLY A 44 -6.16 -14.29 -0.16
#